data_AF-A0A4W2GSG5-F1
#
_entry.id   AF-A0A4W2GSG5-F1
#
_cell.length_a   1.000
_cell.length_b   1.000
_cell.length_c   1.000
_cell.angle_alpha   90.00
_cell.angle_beta   90.00
_cell.angle_gamma   90.00
#
_symmetry.space_group_name_H-M   'P 1'
#
loop_
_entity.id
_entity.type
_entity.pdbx_description
1 polymer ?
#
loop_
_entity_poly.entity_id
_entity_poly.type
_entity_poly.pdbx_seq_one_letter_code
_entity_poly.pdbx_strand_id
1 'polypeptide(L)'
;ISCWVCFATDEDNKTAEWVRPCRCKGSTKWVHQACLQCWVDEKQRGNSTARVACPQCNAEYLIVFPKLGPVVYILDLADRLISKACPFAAAGIMVGSIYWTAVTYGQVTVMQFVGHKEGLDVMERVDPLFLLIGLPTIPVMLILGKMIRWEDYVLRLWRKYSNKPQILNSIFPGIGCPVPRIPAEANPLADHVSATRILCGALVFPTIVTIVGKLMFSSIHVFPILNPPPSSLPIPSLWVVPVH
;
A
#
# COMPACT_ATOMS: atom_id res chain seq x y z
N ILE A 1 3.70 -16.06 -54.76
CA ILE A 1 3.85 -14.63 -54.36
C ILE A 1 4.29 -14.58 -52.90
N SER A 2 4.95 -13.51 -52.44
CA SER A 2 5.45 -13.39 -51.06
C SER A 2 5.10 -12.03 -50.47
N CYS A 3 4.71 -11.98 -49.20
CA CYS A 3 4.37 -10.75 -48.49
C CYS A 3 5.66 -10.01 -48.10
N TRP A 4 5.82 -8.73 -48.49
CA TRP A 4 7.05 -7.99 -48.16
C TRP A 4 7.18 -7.59 -46.68
N VAL A 5 6.10 -7.69 -45.89
CA VAL A 5 6.11 -7.34 -44.45
C VAL A 5 6.49 -8.55 -43.60
N CYS A 6 5.81 -9.68 -43.75
CA CYS A 6 6.03 -10.88 -42.94
C CYS A 6 6.84 -11.97 -43.66
N PHE A 7 7.22 -11.77 -44.92
CA PHE A 7 7.98 -12.70 -45.76
C PHE A 7 7.31 -14.06 -46.04
N ALA A 8 6.11 -14.30 -45.51
CA ALA A 8 5.33 -15.50 -45.81
C ALA A 8 4.90 -15.55 -47.28
N THR A 9 4.80 -16.76 -47.80
CA THR A 9 4.35 -17.06 -49.16
C THR A 9 2.88 -17.47 -49.18
N ASP A 10 2.30 -17.54 -50.38
CA ASP A 10 0.92 -18.02 -50.58
C ASP A 10 0.69 -19.47 -50.12
N GLU A 11 1.76 -20.27 -50.08
CA GLU A 11 1.70 -21.66 -49.61
C GLU A 11 1.53 -21.75 -48.10
N ASP A 12 2.09 -20.79 -47.36
CA ASP A 12 2.05 -20.74 -45.89
C ASP A 12 0.67 -20.34 -45.37
N ASN A 13 -0.10 -19.54 -46.12
CA ASN A 13 -1.42 -19.09 -45.70
C ASN A 13 -2.39 -18.83 -46.86
N LYS A 14 -3.03 -19.91 -47.34
CA LYS A 14 -3.94 -19.91 -48.50
C LYS A 14 -5.23 -19.09 -48.31
N THR A 15 -5.59 -18.76 -47.07
CA THR A 15 -6.80 -17.97 -46.77
C THR A 15 -6.51 -16.48 -46.63
N ALA A 16 -5.25 -16.06 -46.74
CA ALA A 16 -4.88 -14.67 -46.59
C ALA A 16 -5.35 -13.81 -47.78
N GLU A 17 -5.90 -12.63 -47.47
CA GLU A 17 -6.28 -11.67 -48.50
C GLU A 17 -5.05 -10.90 -48.98
N TRP A 18 -4.71 -11.06 -50.26
CA TRP A 18 -3.56 -10.42 -50.89
C TRP A 18 -3.96 -9.11 -51.58
N VAL A 19 -3.23 -8.04 -51.27
CA VAL A 19 -3.42 -6.72 -51.87
C VAL A 19 -2.16 -6.20 -52.56
N ARG A 20 -2.37 -5.29 -53.51
CA ARG A 20 -1.33 -4.65 -54.32
C ARG A 20 -1.46 -3.12 -54.25
N PRO A 21 -1.00 -2.47 -53.17
CA PRO A 21 -1.23 -1.05 -52.93
C PRO A 21 -0.30 -0.12 -53.74
N CYS A 22 0.72 -0.67 -54.42
CA CYS A 22 1.76 0.10 -55.09
C CYS A 22 2.10 -0.43 -56.50
N ARG A 23 2.96 0.30 -57.21
CA ARG A 23 3.40 -0.01 -58.58
C ARG A 23 4.76 -0.73 -58.65
N CYS A 24 5.23 -1.30 -57.55
CA CYS A 24 6.48 -2.06 -57.52
C CYS A 24 6.44 -3.26 -58.49
N LYS A 25 7.62 -3.71 -58.95
CA LYS A 25 7.77 -4.89 -59.82
C LYS A 25 8.13 -6.12 -58.99
N GLY A 26 7.78 -7.31 -59.50
CA GLY A 26 8.10 -8.58 -58.85
C GLY A 26 7.18 -8.92 -57.66
N SER A 27 7.72 -9.67 -56.69
CA SER A 27 6.99 -10.11 -55.50
C SER A 27 6.81 -9.01 -54.45
N THR A 28 7.65 -7.98 -54.45
CA THR A 28 7.65 -6.88 -53.46
C THR A 28 6.42 -5.97 -53.51
N LYS A 29 5.56 -6.10 -54.54
CA LYS A 29 4.29 -5.38 -54.64
C LYS A 29 3.14 -6.02 -53.86
N TRP A 30 3.30 -7.29 -53.45
CA TRP A 30 2.24 -8.08 -52.80
C TRP A 30 2.40 -8.07 -51.29
N VAL A 31 1.29 -7.90 -50.59
CA VAL A 31 1.23 -7.86 -49.13
C VAL A 31 -0.12 -8.37 -48.65
N HIS A 32 -0.18 -8.98 -47.47
CA HIS A 32 -1.46 -9.32 -46.86
C HIS A 32 -2.19 -8.05 -46.40
N GLN A 33 -3.53 -8.04 -46.51
CA GLN A 33 -4.35 -6.92 -46.05
C GLN A 33 -4.08 -6.56 -44.58
N ALA A 34 -4.06 -7.56 -43.68
CA ALA A 34 -3.78 -7.36 -42.27
C ALA A 34 -2.36 -6.83 -42.01
N CYS A 35 -1.35 -7.36 -42.71
CA CYS A 35 0.03 -6.89 -42.56
C CYS A 35 0.20 -5.44 -43.02
N LEU A 36 -0.48 -5.06 -44.11
CA LEU A 36 -0.47 -3.69 -44.60
C LEU A 36 -1.15 -2.74 -43.61
N GLN A 37 -2.29 -3.13 -43.05
CA GLN A 37 -3.01 -2.34 -42.03
C GLN A 37 -2.13 -2.08 -40.81
N CYS A 38 -1.56 -3.12 -40.18
CA CYS A 38 -0.68 -2.94 -39.03
C CYS A 38 0.54 -2.07 -39.34
N TRP A 39 1.13 -2.23 -40.53
CA TRP A 39 2.27 -1.41 -40.94
C TRP A 39 1.89 0.06 -41.15
N VAL A 40 0.71 0.33 -41.74
CA VAL A 40 0.17 1.68 -41.90
C VAL A 40 -0.11 2.31 -40.53
N ASP A 41 -0.75 1.58 -39.61
CA ASP A 41 -1.08 2.05 -38.27
C ASP A 41 0.19 2.46 -37.49
N GLU A 42 1.24 1.63 -37.57
CA GLU A 42 2.56 1.91 -36.98
C GLU A 42 3.20 3.18 -37.59
N LYS A 43 3.03 3.39 -38.90
CA LYS A 43 3.53 4.60 -39.58
C LYS A 43 2.74 5.85 -39.23
N GLN A 44 1.44 5.72 -39.00
CA GLN A 44 0.56 6.86 -38.70
C GLN A 44 0.63 7.27 -37.22
N ARG A 45 1.02 6.38 -36.28
CA ARG A 45 1.14 6.66 -34.84
C ARG A 45 -0.10 7.37 -34.26
N GLY A 46 -1.28 6.99 -34.72
CA GLY A 46 -2.55 7.60 -34.31
C GLY A 46 -2.97 8.87 -35.08
N ASN A 47 -2.19 9.33 -36.06
CA ASN A 47 -2.59 10.39 -36.98
C ASN A 47 -3.14 9.81 -38.29
N SER A 48 -4.46 9.56 -38.31
CA SER A 48 -5.17 9.01 -39.48
C SER A 48 -5.13 9.92 -40.73
N THR A 49 -4.75 11.19 -40.58
CA THR A 49 -4.60 12.13 -41.72
C THR A 49 -3.20 12.10 -42.33
N ALA A 50 -2.25 11.42 -41.70
CA ALA A 50 -0.89 11.31 -42.22
C ALA A 50 -0.87 10.46 -43.49
N ARG A 51 -0.31 11.02 -44.57
CA ARG A 51 -0.13 10.32 -45.84
C ARG A 51 0.94 9.26 -45.69
N VAL A 52 0.63 8.05 -46.10
CA VAL A 52 1.57 6.93 -46.09
C VAL A 52 1.89 6.54 -47.53
N ALA A 53 3.17 6.42 -47.85
CA ALA A 53 3.63 6.04 -49.18
C ALA A 53 4.49 4.78 -49.13
N CYS A 54 4.52 4.06 -50.25
CA CYS A 54 5.39 2.91 -50.43
C CYS A 54 6.86 3.33 -50.28
N PRO A 55 7.67 2.67 -49.42
CA PRO A 55 9.07 3.04 -49.20
C PRO A 55 9.98 2.78 -50.41
N GLN A 56 9.52 1.98 -51.39
CA GLN A 56 10.33 1.56 -52.54
C GLN A 56 10.04 2.38 -53.80
N CYS A 57 8.77 2.62 -54.12
CA CYS A 57 8.37 3.35 -55.32
C CYS A 57 7.72 4.70 -55.05
N ASN A 58 7.62 5.11 -53.78
CA ASN A 58 6.99 6.36 -53.33
C ASN A 58 5.53 6.53 -53.79
N ALA A 59 4.84 5.44 -54.15
CA ALA A 59 3.41 5.48 -54.47
C ALA A 59 2.60 5.71 -53.17
N GLU A 60 1.79 6.77 -53.15
CA GLU A 60 0.91 7.09 -52.02
C GLU A 60 -0.22 6.05 -51.88
N TYR A 61 -0.44 5.57 -50.67
CA TYR A 61 -1.52 4.65 -50.36
C TYR A 61 -2.83 5.41 -50.15
N LEU A 62 -3.87 5.00 -50.88
CA LEU A 62 -5.22 5.54 -50.72
C LEU A 62 -5.93 4.78 -49.59
N ILE A 63 -5.90 5.35 -48.39
CA ILE A 63 -6.56 4.78 -47.21
C ILE A 63 -7.94 5.41 -47.08
N VAL A 64 -9.00 4.62 -47.30
CA VAL A 64 -10.38 5.05 -47.11
C VAL A 64 -10.85 4.55 -45.75
N PHE A 65 -11.01 5.47 -44.80
CA PHE A 65 -11.58 5.13 -43.50
C PHE A 65 -13.10 5.04 -43.62
N PRO A 66 -13.74 3.97 -43.12
CA PRO A 66 -15.19 3.94 -43.01
C PRO A 66 -15.65 5.09 -42.11
N LYS A 67 -16.80 5.69 -42.42
CA LYS A 67 -17.38 6.75 -41.58
C LYS A 67 -17.66 6.15 -40.20
N LEU A 68 -16.85 6.50 -39.20
CA LEU A 68 -17.07 6.06 -37.83
C LEU A 68 -18.39 6.65 -37.34
N GLY A 69 -19.31 5.80 -36.90
CA GLY A 69 -20.60 6.23 -36.39
C GLY A 69 -20.47 7.02 -35.09
N PRO A 70 -21.49 7.80 -34.69
CA PRO A 70 -21.49 8.57 -33.44
C PRO A 70 -21.17 7.73 -32.19
N VAL A 71 -21.56 6.46 -32.18
CA VAL A 71 -21.29 5.52 -31.09
C VAL A 71 -19.80 5.28 -30.89
N VAL A 72 -19.05 5.08 -31.98
CA VAL A 72 -17.60 4.81 -31.90
C VAL A 72 -16.84 6.05 -31.43
N TYR A 73 -17.32 7.24 -31.81
CA TYR A 73 -16.76 8.50 -31.31
C TYR A 73 -16.96 8.68 -29.79
N ILE A 74 -18.16 8.37 -29.29
CA ILE A 74 -18.45 8.43 -27.85
C ILE A 74 -17.60 7.41 -27.09
N LEU A 75 -17.42 6.20 -27.64
CA LEU A 75 -16.55 5.18 -27.06
C LEU A 75 -15.09 5.63 -26.99
N ASP A 76 -14.55 6.23 -28.05
CA ASP A 76 -13.18 6.78 -28.06
C ASP A 76 -13.02 7.91 -27.03
N LEU A 77 -14.01 8.80 -26.90
CA LEU A 77 -13.99 9.84 -25.89
C LEU A 77 -14.01 9.26 -24.48
N ALA A 78 -14.86 8.26 -24.23
CA ALA A 78 -14.93 7.57 -22.95
C ALA A 78 -13.60 6.88 -22.63
N ASP A 79 -13.00 6.16 -23.58
CA ASP A 79 -11.74 5.45 -23.37
C ASP A 79 -10.59 6.42 -23.05
N ARG A 80 -10.54 7.59 -23.72
CA ARG A 80 -9.57 8.65 -23.39
C ARG A 80 -9.78 9.24 -22.01
N LEU A 81 -11.03 9.43 -21.58
CA LEU A 81 -11.36 9.93 -20.25
C LEU A 81 -11.00 8.90 -19.18
N ILE A 82 -11.36 7.63 -19.40
CA ILE A 82 -11.05 6.51 -18.50
C ILE A 82 -9.54 6.37 -18.36
N SER A 83 -8.80 6.37 -19.45
CA SER A 83 -7.34 6.27 -19.45
C SER A 83 -6.67 7.37 -18.63
N LYS A 84 -7.22 8.59 -18.64
CA LYS A 84 -6.73 9.71 -17.81
C LYS A 84 -7.18 9.62 -16.37
N ALA A 85 -8.43 9.20 -16.11
CA ALA A 85 -9.00 9.15 -14.76
C ALA A 85 -8.52 7.95 -13.94
N CYS A 86 -8.22 6.82 -14.59
CA CYS A 86 -7.79 5.57 -13.97
C CYS A 86 -6.64 5.72 -12.96
N PRO A 87 -5.50 6.36 -13.28
CA PRO A 87 -4.41 6.52 -12.30
C PRO A 87 -4.82 7.35 -11.07
N PHE A 88 -5.67 8.37 -11.24
CA PHE A 88 -6.16 9.17 -10.12
C PHE A 88 -7.15 8.39 -9.24
N ALA A 89 -8.06 7.62 -9.87
CA ALA A 89 -8.98 6.75 -9.15
C ALA A 89 -8.21 5.68 -8.36
N ALA A 90 -7.22 5.03 -8.98
CA ALA A 90 -6.36 4.05 -8.33
C ALA A 90 -5.61 4.65 -7.13
N ALA A 91 -5.01 5.83 -7.29
CA ALA A 91 -4.34 6.54 -6.21
C ALA A 91 -5.31 6.90 -5.07
N GLY A 92 -6.51 7.39 -5.39
CA GLY A 92 -7.55 7.70 -4.41
C GLY A 92 -8.00 6.47 -3.62
N ILE A 93 -8.24 5.35 -4.30
CA ILE A 93 -8.61 4.07 -3.67
C ILE A 93 -7.48 3.58 -2.75
N MET A 94 -6.22 3.69 -3.17
CA MET A 94 -5.07 3.31 -2.34
C MET A 94 -5.00 4.15 -1.06
N VAL A 95 -5.05 5.48 -1.18
CA VAL A 95 -4.96 6.39 -0.02
C VAL A 95 -6.16 6.17 0.91
N GLY A 96 -7.35 6.04 0.36
CA GLY A 96 -8.57 5.74 1.14
C GLY A 96 -8.47 4.43 1.92
N SER A 97 -7.92 3.37 1.30
CA SER A 97 -7.71 2.08 1.95
C SER A 97 -6.70 2.15 3.10
N ILE A 98 -5.58 2.85 2.90
CA ILE A 98 -4.56 3.05 3.95
C ILE A 98 -5.14 3.86 5.11
N TYR A 99 -5.92 4.90 4.82
CA TYR A 99 -6.56 5.70 5.83
C TYR A 99 -7.60 4.92 6.64
N TRP A 100 -8.48 4.17 5.97
CA TRP A 100 -9.49 3.36 6.63
C TRP A 100 -8.88 2.28 7.54
N THR A 101 -7.80 1.64 7.09
CA THR A 101 -7.06 0.67 7.91
C THR A 101 -6.40 1.34 9.13
N ALA A 102 -5.87 2.55 9.00
CA ALA A 102 -5.33 3.30 10.14
C ALA A 102 -6.43 3.67 11.16
N VAL A 103 -7.60 4.10 10.70
CA VAL A 103 -8.76 4.41 11.57
C VAL A 103 -9.20 3.17 12.34
N THR A 104 -9.46 2.06 11.63
CA THR A 104 -9.89 0.79 12.25
C THR A 104 -8.86 0.26 13.25
N TYR A 105 -7.57 0.36 12.93
CA TYR A 105 -6.51 0.00 13.88
C TYR A 105 -6.50 0.87 15.13
N GLY A 106 -6.72 2.18 14.98
CA GLY A 106 -6.88 3.10 16.11
C GLY A 106 -8.03 2.69 17.02
N GLN A 107 -9.18 2.28 16.46
CA GLN A 107 -10.35 1.82 17.22
C GLN A 107 -10.00 0.58 18.04
N VAL A 108 -9.39 -0.42 17.39
CA VAL A 108 -8.97 -1.67 18.05
C VAL A 108 -7.99 -1.38 19.18
N THR A 109 -7.04 -0.45 18.98
CA THR A 109 -6.05 -0.09 19.99
C THR A 109 -6.71 0.54 21.22
N VAL A 110 -7.60 1.52 21.03
CA VAL A 110 -8.36 2.14 22.13
C VAL A 110 -9.19 1.09 22.88
N MET A 111 -9.85 0.20 22.15
CA MET A 111 -10.65 -0.89 22.72
C MET A 111 -9.80 -1.86 23.56
N GLN A 112 -8.55 -2.10 23.17
CA GLN A 112 -7.62 -2.96 23.91
C GLN A 112 -7.12 -2.31 25.21
N PHE A 113 -6.84 -0.99 25.20
CA PHE A 113 -6.29 -0.28 26.36
C PHE A 113 -7.34 0.09 27.41
N VAL A 114 -8.48 0.63 26.97
CA VAL A 114 -9.55 1.12 27.86
C VAL A 114 -10.50 -0.03 28.25
N GLY A 115 -10.56 -1.09 27.44
CA GLY A 115 -11.47 -2.20 27.64
C GLY A 115 -12.76 -2.06 26.84
N HIS A 116 -13.48 -3.17 26.66
CA HIS A 116 -14.52 -3.27 25.63
C HIS A 116 -15.72 -2.34 25.84
N LYS A 117 -16.12 -2.13 27.11
CA LYS A 117 -17.35 -1.40 27.46
C LYS A 117 -17.08 0.10 27.58
N GLU A 118 -16.02 0.44 28.29
CA GLU A 118 -15.58 1.83 28.46
C GLU A 118 -15.03 2.42 27.16
N GLY A 119 -14.32 1.63 26.34
CA GLY A 119 -13.84 2.08 25.04
C GLY A 119 -14.96 2.43 24.07
N LEU A 120 -16.10 1.72 24.14
CA LEU A 120 -17.27 2.01 23.32
C LEU A 120 -17.98 3.29 23.79
N ASP A 121 -18.16 3.47 25.10
CA ASP A 121 -18.76 4.69 25.70
C ASP A 121 -17.91 5.94 25.40
N VAL A 122 -16.58 5.82 25.52
CA VAL A 122 -15.65 6.91 25.16
C VAL A 122 -15.71 7.22 23.66
N MET A 123 -15.81 6.20 22.81
CA MET A 123 -15.88 6.38 21.36
C MET A 123 -17.22 6.98 20.91
N GLU A 124 -18.31 6.73 21.64
CA GLU A 124 -19.63 7.31 21.35
C GLU A 124 -19.76 8.76 21.86
N ARG A 125 -19.14 9.08 22.99
CA ARG A 125 -19.22 10.42 23.61
C ARG A 125 -18.37 11.47 22.89
N VAL A 126 -17.33 11.08 22.17
CA VAL A 126 -16.43 11.99 21.44
C VAL A 126 -17.00 12.34 20.06
N ASP A 127 -16.86 13.60 19.66
CA ASP A 127 -17.29 14.07 18.35
C ASP A 127 -16.71 13.22 17.19
N PRO A 128 -17.51 12.89 16.16
CA PRO A 128 -17.10 11.99 15.09
C PRO A 128 -15.91 12.51 14.29
N LEU A 129 -15.74 13.83 14.18
CA LEU A 129 -14.61 14.45 13.47
C LEU A 129 -13.29 14.28 14.25
N PHE A 130 -13.33 14.40 15.57
CA PHE A 130 -12.16 14.17 16.40
C PHE A 130 -11.75 12.70 16.40
N LEU A 131 -12.71 11.79 16.30
CA LEU A 131 -12.45 10.36 16.13
C LEU A 131 -11.80 10.06 14.78
N LEU A 132 -12.37 10.60 13.71
CA LEU A 132 -11.90 10.43 12.35
C LEU A 132 -10.43 10.91 12.18
N ILE A 133 -10.07 12.02 12.81
CA ILE A 133 -8.70 12.55 12.75
C ILE A 133 -7.79 11.90 13.79
N GLY A 134 -8.27 11.68 15.01
CA GLY A 134 -7.47 11.25 16.16
C GLY A 134 -7.05 9.79 16.09
N LEU A 135 -7.93 8.88 15.66
CA LEU A 135 -7.61 7.45 15.63
C LEU A 135 -6.46 7.06 14.70
N PRO A 136 -6.36 7.56 13.45
CA PRO A 136 -5.24 7.24 12.58
C PRO A 136 -3.92 7.86 13.07
N THR A 137 -3.93 8.83 13.99
CA THR A 137 -2.68 9.32 14.59
C THR A 137 -2.01 8.27 15.48
N ILE A 138 -2.76 7.36 16.10
CA ILE A 138 -2.23 6.33 16.98
C ILE A 138 -1.25 5.39 16.25
N PRO A 139 -1.62 4.73 15.13
CA PRO A 139 -0.67 3.93 14.36
C PRO A 139 0.46 4.77 13.78
N VAL A 140 0.20 6.02 13.36
CA VAL A 140 1.25 6.92 12.86
C VAL A 140 2.29 7.20 13.95
N MET A 141 1.87 7.47 15.19
CA MET A 141 2.77 7.69 16.31
C MET A 141 3.52 6.41 16.71
N LEU A 142 2.88 5.24 16.64
CA LEU A 142 3.56 3.95 16.86
C LEU A 142 4.64 3.68 15.80
N ILE A 143 4.34 3.97 14.54
CA ILE A 143 5.29 3.81 13.43
C ILE A 143 6.44 4.81 13.58
N LEU A 144 6.15 6.10 13.80
CA LEU A 144 7.16 7.13 14.05
C LEU A 144 8.02 6.80 15.27
N GLY A 145 7.40 6.34 16.36
CA GLY A 145 8.09 5.91 17.57
C GLY A 145 9.04 4.73 17.33
N LYS A 146 8.67 3.77 16.46
CA LYS A 146 9.55 2.67 16.07
C LYS A 146 10.60 3.05 15.02
N MET A 147 10.34 4.06 14.20
CA MET A 147 11.34 4.61 13.27
C MET A 147 12.48 5.30 14.01
N ILE A 148 12.21 5.85 15.20
CA ILE A 148 13.26 6.38 16.08
C ILE A 148 13.94 5.20 16.77
N ARG A 149 15.23 4.98 16.48
CA ARG A 149 16.10 3.94 17.09
C ARG A 149 16.41 4.21 18.57
N TRP A 150 15.37 4.38 19.39
CA TRP A 150 15.49 4.59 20.84
C TRP A 150 16.24 3.46 21.53
N GLU A 151 16.11 2.23 21.03
CA GLU A 151 16.84 1.07 21.53
C GLU A 151 18.36 1.30 21.52
N ASP A 152 18.92 1.80 20.41
CA ASP A 152 20.36 2.07 20.34
C ASP A 152 20.78 3.24 21.24
N TYR A 153 19.88 4.20 21.50
CA TYR A 153 20.16 5.29 22.43
C TYR A 153 20.16 4.79 23.88
N VAL A 154 19.13 4.02 24.27
CA VAL A 154 19.01 3.40 25.60
C VAL A 154 20.15 2.42 25.83
N LEU A 155 20.51 1.58 24.86
CA LEU A 155 21.65 0.66 24.98
C LEU A 155 22.99 1.41 25.11
N ARG A 156 23.15 2.55 24.42
CA ARG A 156 24.33 3.41 24.59
C ARG A 156 24.36 4.06 25.96
N LEU A 157 23.22 4.56 26.45
CA LEU A 157 23.10 5.17 27.76
C LEU A 157 23.32 4.12 28.88
N TRP A 158 22.72 2.94 28.74
CA TRP A 158 22.87 1.82 29.65
C TRP A 158 24.33 1.34 29.70
N ARG A 159 25.00 1.13 28.56
CA ARG A 159 26.44 0.76 28.59
C ARG A 159 27.32 1.85 29.19
N LYS A 160 26.95 3.13 29.03
CA LYS A 160 27.69 4.27 29.60
C LYS A 160 27.50 4.40 31.11
N TYR A 161 26.33 4.01 31.62
CA TYR A 161 26.01 4.11 33.05
C TYR A 161 26.24 2.79 33.83
N SER A 162 26.25 1.65 33.12
CA SER A 162 26.46 0.33 33.70
C SER A 162 27.95 0.01 33.74
N ASN A 163 28.63 0.43 34.81
CA ASN A 163 30.06 0.15 35.08
C ASN A 163 30.38 -1.33 35.41
N LYS A 164 29.58 -2.31 34.98
CA LYS A 164 29.82 -3.73 35.21
C LYS A 164 29.48 -4.61 34.00
N PRO A 165 30.39 -4.79 33.04
CA PRO A 165 30.31 -5.90 32.08
C PRO A 165 30.94 -7.20 32.62
N GLN A 166 31.61 -7.20 33.79
CA GLN A 166 32.30 -8.40 34.29
C GLN A 166 31.41 -9.38 35.08
N ILE A 167 30.31 -8.94 35.71
CA ILE A 167 29.48 -9.85 36.53
C ILE A 167 28.55 -10.73 35.67
N LEU A 168 28.11 -10.23 34.51
CA LEU A 168 27.22 -10.97 33.62
C LEU A 168 27.94 -12.12 32.88
N ASN A 169 29.25 -11.99 32.64
CA ASN A 169 30.07 -13.08 32.07
C ASN A 169 30.29 -14.25 33.04
N SER A 170 30.08 -14.07 34.35
CA SER A 170 30.20 -15.15 35.34
C SER A 170 28.90 -15.94 35.54
N ILE A 171 27.74 -15.38 35.15
CA ILE A 171 26.42 -16.00 35.36
C ILE A 171 25.94 -16.74 34.10
N PHE A 172 26.41 -16.34 32.90
CA PHE A 172 26.14 -17.04 31.64
C PHE A 172 27.44 -17.29 30.86
N PRO A 173 28.15 -18.41 31.10
CA PRO A 173 29.25 -18.83 30.24
C PRO A 173 28.66 -19.38 28.93
N GLY A 174 28.54 -18.55 27.89
CA GLY A 174 28.20 -19.05 26.55
C GLY A 174 27.52 -18.10 25.55
N ILE A 175 27.09 -16.89 25.93
CA ILE A 175 26.37 -15.98 25.00
C ILE A 175 27.29 -14.86 24.45
N GLY A 176 28.57 -14.85 24.84
CA GLY A 176 29.56 -13.89 24.38
C GLY A 176 30.22 -14.25 23.05
N CYS A 177 29.46 -14.42 21.96
CA CYS A 177 30.04 -14.19 20.64
C CYS A 177 29.88 -12.70 20.32
N PRO A 178 30.96 -11.93 20.07
CA PRO A 178 30.83 -10.57 19.59
C PRO A 178 30.21 -10.66 18.20
N VAL A 179 28.91 -10.41 18.08
CA VAL A 179 28.25 -10.29 16.77
C VAL A 179 28.96 -9.14 16.05
N PRO A 180 29.71 -9.41 14.96
CA PRO A 180 30.29 -8.34 14.17
C PRO A 180 29.13 -7.52 13.63
N ARG A 181 29.12 -6.20 13.85
CA ARG A 181 28.27 -5.31 13.06
C ARG A 181 28.79 -5.37 11.63
N ILE A 182 28.26 -6.30 10.84
CA ILE A 182 28.38 -6.25 9.39
C ILE A 182 27.70 -4.93 8.98
N PRO A 183 28.41 -4.02 8.30
CA PRO A 183 27.77 -2.84 7.75
C PRO A 183 26.67 -3.32 6.80
N ALA A 184 25.44 -2.88 7.02
CA ALA A 184 24.36 -3.16 6.08
C ALA A 184 24.76 -2.55 4.74
N GLU A 185 25.23 -3.39 3.81
CA GLU A 185 25.25 -3.02 2.40
C GLU A 185 23.82 -2.65 2.01
N ALA A 186 23.67 -1.46 1.42
CA ALA A 186 22.39 -0.91 0.99
C ALA A 186 21.85 -1.73 -0.19
N ASN A 187 21.20 -2.85 0.13
CA ASN A 187 20.45 -3.64 -0.82
C ASN A 187 18.99 -3.15 -0.79
N PRO A 188 18.43 -2.63 -1.89
CA PRO A 188 17.07 -2.07 -1.90
C PRO A 188 16.00 -3.09 -1.47
N LEU A 189 16.26 -4.38 -1.66
CA LEU A 189 15.40 -5.46 -1.17
C LEU A 189 15.43 -5.60 0.36
N ALA A 190 16.58 -5.34 1.00
CA ALA A 190 16.73 -5.38 2.46
C ALA A 190 15.97 -4.21 3.12
N ASP A 191 15.89 -3.07 2.45
CA ASP A 191 15.16 -1.89 2.94
C ASP A 191 13.64 -2.13 2.95
N HIS A 192 13.08 -2.77 1.91
CA HIS A 192 11.65 -3.15 1.88
C HIS A 192 11.28 -4.18 2.96
N VAL A 193 12.13 -5.19 3.17
CA VAL A 193 11.94 -6.20 4.23
C VAL A 193 12.08 -5.56 5.62
N SER A 194 13.02 -4.62 5.78
CA SER A 194 13.21 -3.87 7.02
C SER A 194 12.01 -2.98 7.34
N ALA A 195 11.49 -2.24 6.35
CA ALA A 195 10.30 -1.41 6.49
C ALA A 195 9.07 -2.23 6.87
N THR A 196 8.85 -3.36 6.21
CA THR A 196 7.73 -4.28 6.51
C THR A 196 7.83 -4.80 7.95
N ARG A 197 9.03 -5.17 8.40
CA ARG A 197 9.26 -5.62 9.79
C ARG A 197 9.01 -4.52 10.80
N ILE A 198 9.41 -3.28 10.51
CA ILE A 198 9.17 -2.12 11.37
C ILE A 198 7.67 -1.85 11.47
N LEU A 199 6.95 -1.85 10.34
CA LEU A 199 5.50 -1.64 10.28
C LEU A 199 4.74 -2.74 11.03
N CYS A 200 4.98 -4.02 10.70
CA CYS A 200 4.33 -5.14 11.38
C CYS A 200 4.68 -5.16 12.88
N GLY A 201 5.95 -4.89 13.23
CA GLY A 201 6.38 -4.82 14.62
C GLY A 201 5.80 -3.64 15.39
N ALA A 202 5.43 -2.54 14.73
CA ALA A 202 4.74 -1.41 15.35
C ALA A 202 3.26 -1.76 15.59
N LEU A 203 2.61 -2.38 14.60
CA LEU A 203 1.19 -2.72 14.66
C LEU A 203 0.87 -3.88 15.61
N VAL A 204 1.80 -4.82 15.81
CA VAL A 204 1.62 -5.94 16.75
C VAL A 204 2.03 -5.54 18.19
N PHE A 205 2.61 -4.36 18.39
CA PHE A 205 3.10 -3.95 19.71
C PHE A 205 1.98 -3.81 20.76
N PRO A 206 0.83 -3.14 20.49
CA PRO A 206 -0.25 -3.02 21.47
C PRO A 206 -0.87 -4.35 21.90
N THR A 207 -0.97 -5.32 20.99
CA THR A 207 -1.51 -6.65 21.30
C THR A 207 -0.54 -7.43 22.18
N ILE A 208 0.76 -7.39 21.88
CA ILE A 208 1.79 -8.03 22.71
C ILE A 208 1.78 -7.44 24.12
N VAL A 209 1.78 -6.12 24.26
CA VAL A 209 1.78 -5.45 25.58
C VAL A 209 0.54 -5.84 26.37
N THR A 210 -0.64 -5.84 25.75
CA THR A 210 -1.90 -6.22 26.41
C THR A 210 -1.89 -7.69 26.85
N ILE A 211 -1.38 -8.61 26.02
CA ILE A 211 -1.31 -10.04 26.35
C ILE A 211 -0.30 -10.29 27.49
N VAL A 212 0.90 -9.72 27.38
CA VAL A 212 1.94 -9.86 28.42
C VAL A 212 1.48 -9.25 29.73
N GLY A 213 0.84 -8.07 29.68
CA GLY A 213 0.25 -7.43 30.86
C GLY A 213 -0.80 -8.31 31.53
N LYS A 214 -1.72 -8.89 30.76
CA LYS A 214 -2.71 -9.83 31.30
C LYS A 214 -2.05 -11.06 31.91
N LEU A 215 -1.04 -11.65 31.27
CA LEU A 215 -0.36 -12.83 31.81
C LEU A 215 0.41 -12.53 33.10
N MET A 216 1.23 -11.47 33.12
CA MET A 216 2.05 -11.10 34.28
C MET A 216 1.23 -10.62 35.48
N PHE A 217 0.14 -9.88 35.23
CA PHE A 217 -0.71 -9.32 36.30
C PHE A 217 -1.98 -10.15 36.57
N SER A 218 -2.21 -11.27 35.86
CA SER A 218 -3.32 -12.20 36.17
C SER A 218 -3.23 -12.79 37.57
N SER A 219 -2.03 -12.86 38.15
CA SER A 219 -1.79 -13.39 39.51
C SER A 219 -1.96 -12.34 40.62
N ILE A 220 -2.22 -11.07 40.29
CA ILE A 220 -2.47 -10.02 41.27
C ILE A 220 -3.89 -9.51 41.03
N HIS A 221 -4.85 -10.04 41.80
CA HIS A 221 -6.19 -9.46 41.91
C HIS A 221 -6.07 -8.05 42.50
N VAL A 222 -5.76 -7.06 41.66
CA VAL A 222 -5.96 -5.65 41.99
C VAL A 222 -7.43 -5.37 41.73
N PHE A 223 -8.19 -5.23 42.81
CA PHE A 223 -9.54 -4.70 42.82
C PHE A 223 -9.64 -3.49 41.86
N PRO A 224 -10.66 -3.43 40.98
CA PRO A 224 -10.86 -2.26 40.14
C PRO A 224 -11.24 -1.08 41.05
N ILE A 225 -10.30 -0.16 41.27
CA ILE A 225 -10.58 1.17 41.80
C ILE A 225 -11.17 1.98 40.65
N LEU A 226 -12.43 1.73 40.32
CA LEU A 226 -13.35 2.75 39.77
C LEU A 226 -14.81 2.26 39.88
N ASN A 227 -15.23 1.91 41.10
CA ASN A 227 -16.64 2.02 41.47
C ASN A 227 -16.74 3.16 42.50
N PRO A 228 -17.38 4.30 42.19
CA PRO A 228 -17.81 5.18 43.25
C PRO A 228 -18.91 4.45 44.05
N PRO A 229 -18.92 4.53 45.40
CA PRO A 229 -19.99 3.93 46.20
C PRO A 229 -21.32 4.67 45.92
N PRO A 230 -22.46 3.98 46.07
CA PRO A 230 -23.77 4.59 45.82
C PRO A 230 -24.04 5.63 46.90
N SER A 231 -24.20 6.90 46.53
CA SER A 231 -24.72 7.90 47.47
C SER A 231 -25.55 8.98 46.76
N SER A 232 -26.87 8.86 46.90
CA SER A 232 -27.81 9.97 47.06
C SER A 232 -29.08 9.39 47.70
N LEU A 233 -29.15 9.30 49.03
CA LEU A 233 -29.54 10.32 50.04
C LEU A 233 -31.02 10.10 50.48
N PRO A 234 -31.45 10.47 51.72
CA PRO A 234 -30.95 11.60 52.52
C PRO A 234 -30.65 11.36 54.02
N ILE A 235 -29.81 12.27 54.54
CA ILE A 235 -29.52 12.75 55.92
C ILE A 235 -30.84 12.97 56.72
N PRO A 236 -30.93 13.00 58.10
CA PRO A 236 -29.92 13.25 59.16
C PRO A 236 -29.88 12.20 60.29
N SER A 237 -28.83 12.08 61.09
CA SER A 237 -28.72 12.86 62.34
C SER A 237 -27.41 12.51 63.07
N LEU A 238 -26.85 13.56 63.72
CA LEU A 238 -25.95 13.56 64.88
C LEU A 238 -25.85 12.21 65.58
N TRP A 239 -24.65 11.78 66.03
CA TRP A 239 -24.34 11.61 67.46
C TRP A 239 -22.83 11.70 67.68
N VAL A 240 -22.48 12.58 68.61
CA VAL A 240 -21.15 12.91 69.13
C VAL A 240 -20.66 11.76 70.02
N VAL A 241 -19.37 11.44 69.92
CA VAL A 241 -18.64 10.52 70.81
C VAL A 241 -18.49 11.13 72.20
N PRO A 242 -18.66 10.37 73.30
CA PRO A 242 -17.93 10.65 74.53
C PRO A 242 -16.80 9.64 74.73
N VAL A 243 -15.66 10.21 75.09
CA VAL A 243 -14.46 9.57 75.60
C VAL A 243 -14.76 9.03 77.01
N HIS A 244 -14.59 7.73 77.20
CA HIS A 244 -13.86 7.13 78.34
C HIS A 244 -13.63 5.64 78.11
#